data_AF-A0A356NML0-F1
#
_entry.id   AF-A0A356NML0-F1
#
_cell.length_a   1.000
_cell.length_b   1.000
_cell.length_c   1.000
_cell.angle_alpha   90.00
_cell.angle_beta   90.00
_cell.angle_gamma   90.00
#
_symmetry.space_group_name_H-M   'P 1'
#
loop_
_entity.id
_entity.type
_entity.pdbx_description
1 polymer ?
#
loop_
_entity_poly.entity_id
_entity_poly.type
_entity_poly.pdbx_seq_one_letter_code
_entity_poly.pdbx_strand_id
1 'polypeptide(L)'
;LVQLEETGMRSIWDDLGFNTNHLSTHRHIESGKESGVIDHIYFDSISNTRAIEGGIIYNAFNPPMSEKPMSRYKKEWTQYGKPLSDHRPVWATLELKSAAIPKKPAH
;
A
#
# COMPACT_ATOMS: atom_id res chain seq x y z
N LEU A 1 -10.24 -22.73 8.81
CA LEU A 1 -9.42 -21.63 8.28
C LEU A 1 -9.47 -20.52 9.31
N VAL A 2 -8.32 -19.93 9.63
CA VAL A 2 -8.15 -18.89 10.66
C VAL A 2 -7.75 -17.61 9.92
N GLN A 3 -8.29 -16.46 10.31
CA GLN A 3 -7.90 -15.18 9.71
C GLN A 3 -6.47 -14.80 10.17
N LEU A 4 -5.71 -14.08 9.34
CA LEU A 4 -4.35 -13.65 9.70
C LEU A 4 -4.33 -12.80 10.98
N GLU A 5 -5.37 -12.01 11.18
CA GLU A 5 -5.59 -11.17 12.34
C GLU A 5 -5.75 -11.99 13.62
N GLU A 6 -6.38 -13.18 13.53
CA GLU A 6 -6.52 -14.12 14.64
C GLU A 6 -5.19 -14.80 14.99
N THR A 7 -4.17 -14.75 14.12
CA THR A 7 -2.83 -15.29 14.38
C THR A 7 -1.85 -14.26 14.92
N GLY A 8 -2.31 -13.05 15.27
CA GLY A 8 -1.45 -11.98 15.77
C GLY A 8 -0.81 -11.11 14.70
N MET A 9 -1.24 -11.20 13.43
CA MET A 9 -0.88 -10.22 12.41
C MET A 9 -1.83 -9.02 12.48
N ARG A 10 -1.37 -7.86 12.03
CA ARG A 10 -2.19 -6.64 11.97
C ARG A 10 -2.07 -5.96 10.62
N SER A 11 -3.18 -5.47 10.10
CA SER A 11 -3.23 -4.66 8.89
C SER A 11 -2.78 -3.21 9.18
N ILE A 12 -1.99 -2.62 8.29
CA ILE A 12 -1.65 -1.20 8.40
C ILE A 12 -2.90 -0.30 8.31
N TRP A 13 -3.96 -0.76 7.64
CA TRP A 13 -5.18 0.02 7.43
C TRP A 13 -5.89 0.32 8.75
N ASP A 14 -5.87 -0.64 9.67
CA ASP A 14 -6.47 -0.51 11.00
C ASP A 14 -5.72 0.52 11.86
N ASP A 15 -4.38 0.42 11.86
CA ASP A 15 -3.53 1.33 12.63
C ASP A 15 -3.58 2.77 12.12
N LEU A 16 -3.69 2.96 10.81
CA LEU A 16 -3.83 4.26 10.16
C LEU A 16 -5.26 4.80 10.19
N GLY A 17 -6.24 3.99 10.60
CA GLY A 17 -7.65 4.37 10.69
C GLY A 17 -8.30 4.65 9.33
N PHE A 18 -7.82 4.04 8.25
CA PHE A 18 -8.38 4.25 6.92
C PHE A 18 -9.67 3.45 6.72
N ASN A 19 -10.72 4.14 6.26
CA ASN A 19 -11.91 3.48 5.73
C ASN A 19 -11.64 3.01 4.28
N THR A 20 -11.39 1.72 4.11
CA THR A 20 -11.05 1.12 2.81
C THR A 20 -12.21 1.08 1.81
N ASN A 21 -13.46 1.30 2.24
CA ASN A 21 -14.65 1.24 1.36
C ASN A 21 -14.65 2.28 0.23
N HIS A 22 -13.89 3.36 0.39
CA HIS A 22 -13.79 4.44 -0.60
C HIS A 22 -12.41 4.55 -1.24
N LEU A 23 -11.53 3.59 -0.96
CA LEU A 23 -10.17 3.56 -1.48
C LEU A 23 -10.04 2.47 -2.54
N SER A 24 -9.01 2.58 -3.37
CA SER A 24 -8.67 1.50 -4.28
C SER A 24 -7.19 1.46 -4.60
N THR A 25 -6.61 0.26 -4.50
CA THR A 25 -5.22 0.00 -4.87
C THR A 25 -5.11 -0.49 -6.31
N HIS A 26 -6.22 -0.63 -7.03
CA HIS A 26 -6.20 -1.10 -8.41
C HIS A 26 -7.30 -0.46 -9.25
N ARG A 27 -6.91 0.09 -10.40
CA ARG A 27 -7.82 0.58 -11.43
C ARG A 27 -7.50 -0.08 -12.76
N HIS A 28 -8.48 -0.80 -13.31
CA HIS A 28 -8.33 -1.45 -14.60
C HIS A 28 -7.98 -0.44 -15.69
N ILE A 29 -6.86 -0.65 -16.40
CA ILE A 29 -6.33 0.33 -17.36
C ILE A 29 -7.30 0.62 -18.50
N GLU A 30 -7.99 -0.39 -19.05
CA GLU A 30 -8.86 -0.21 -20.22
C GLU A 30 -10.23 0.39 -19.86
N SER A 31 -10.81 0.00 -18.72
CA SER A 31 -12.18 0.39 -18.37
C SER A 31 -12.24 1.54 -17.35
N GLY A 32 -11.13 1.86 -16.69
CA GLY A 32 -11.09 2.82 -15.59
C GLY A 32 -11.83 2.36 -14.34
N LYS A 33 -12.32 1.11 -14.28
CA LYS A 33 -13.06 0.57 -13.14
C LYS A 33 -12.11 0.34 -11.96
N GLU A 34 -12.47 0.89 -10.81
CA GLU A 34 -11.81 0.62 -9.53
C GLU A 34 -12.23 -0.77 -9.01
N SER A 35 -11.26 -1.56 -8.53
CA SER A 35 -11.52 -2.88 -7.93
C SER A 35 -11.64 -2.85 -6.41
N GLY A 36 -11.45 -1.68 -5.79
CA GLY A 36 -11.33 -1.54 -4.33
C GLY A 36 -9.89 -1.78 -3.84
N VAL A 37 -9.73 -2.00 -2.54
CA VAL A 37 -8.43 -2.31 -1.92
C VAL A 37 -8.18 -3.81 -2.02
N ILE A 38 -7.19 -4.21 -2.83
CA ILE A 38 -6.79 -5.61 -3.02
C ILE A 38 -5.30 -5.85 -2.70
N ASP A 39 -4.56 -4.79 -2.40
CA ASP A 39 -3.18 -4.82 -1.95
C ASP A 39 -3.12 -4.47 -0.46
N HIS A 40 -2.44 -5.30 0.34
CA HIS A 40 -2.41 -5.18 1.80
C HIS A 40 -0.99 -5.35 2.34
N ILE A 41 -0.68 -4.61 3.42
CA ILE A 41 0.52 -4.82 4.22
C ILE A 41 0.07 -5.28 5.60
N TYR A 42 0.58 -6.44 6.01
CA TYR A 42 0.40 -6.99 7.35
C TYR A 42 1.76 -7.11 8.04
N PHE A 43 1.77 -6.92 9.36
CA PHE A 43 2.96 -7.08 10.18
C PHE A 43 2.60 -7.74 11.51
N ASP A 44 3.60 -8.31 12.17
CA ASP A 44 3.42 -8.98 13.47
C ASP A 44 3.11 -7.96 14.57
N SER A 45 1.97 -8.14 15.24
CA SER A 45 1.54 -7.29 16.34
C SER A 45 2.28 -7.60 17.66
N ILE A 46 2.89 -8.78 17.78
CA ILE A 46 3.61 -9.21 18.99
C ILE A 46 4.87 -8.36 19.21
N SER A 47 5.49 -7.90 18.13
CA SER A 47 6.67 -7.04 18.17
C SER A 47 6.46 -5.63 18.76
N ASN A 48 5.25 -5.26 19.24
CA ASN A 48 4.92 -3.90 19.68
C ASN A 48 5.18 -2.84 18.59
N THR A 49 5.07 -3.27 17.33
CA THR A 49 5.17 -2.44 16.13
C THR A 49 3.81 -1.82 15.81
N ARG A 50 3.81 -0.63 15.23
CA ARG A 50 2.59 0.04 14.72
C ARG A 50 2.88 0.74 13.41
N ALA A 51 1.94 0.75 12.48
CA ALA A 51 1.99 1.71 11.36
C ALA A 51 1.68 3.13 11.88
N ILE A 52 2.59 4.06 11.63
CA ILE A 52 2.46 5.47 12.07
C ILE A 52 2.13 6.42 10.92
N GLU A 53 2.53 6.07 9.70
CA GLU A 53 2.26 6.79 8.47
C GLU A 53 2.10 5.79 7.33
N GLY A 54 1.39 6.17 6.28
CA GLY A 54 1.22 5.31 5.11
C GLY A 54 0.03 5.72 4.25
N GLY A 55 -0.24 4.91 3.24
CA GLY A 55 -1.39 5.11 2.35
C GLY A 55 -1.19 4.52 0.97
N ILE A 56 -2.00 5.01 0.04
CA ILE A 56 -1.97 4.63 -1.37
C ILE A 56 -1.32 5.76 -2.17
N ILE A 57 -0.36 5.42 -3.03
CA ILE A 57 0.28 6.39 -3.93
C ILE A 57 -0.52 6.47 -5.23
N TYR A 58 -1.40 7.47 -5.35
CA TYR A 58 -2.26 7.66 -6.52
C TYR A 58 -1.54 8.23 -7.74
N ASN A 59 -0.38 8.85 -7.55
CA ASN A 59 0.36 9.58 -8.59
C ASN A 59 1.63 8.86 -9.08
N ALA A 60 1.68 7.54 -8.94
CA ALA A 60 2.76 6.68 -9.45
C ALA A 60 2.71 6.58 -11.00
N PHE A 61 2.95 7.69 -11.69
CA PHE A 61 2.93 7.80 -13.14
C PHE A 61 4.34 7.78 -13.73
N ASN A 62 4.47 7.28 -14.97
CA ASN A 62 5.69 7.51 -15.73
C ASN A 62 5.79 9.01 -16.07
N PRO A 63 7.01 9.59 -16.12
CA PRO A 63 7.18 10.90 -16.72
C PRO A 63 6.66 10.86 -18.16
N PRO A 64 5.92 11.91 -18.60
CA PRO A 64 5.18 11.91 -19.86
C PRO A 64 6.04 11.69 -21.11
N MET A 65 7.35 11.87 -21.01
CA MET A 65 8.30 11.74 -22.13
C MET A 65 8.93 10.35 -22.29
N SER A 66 8.53 9.34 -21.50
CA SER A 66 8.95 7.95 -21.74
C SER A 66 7.91 7.20 -22.59
N GLU A 67 7.96 7.43 -23.91
CA GLU A 67 7.24 6.59 -24.86
C GLU A 67 7.79 5.16 -24.77
N LYS A 68 6.99 4.28 -24.16
CA LYS A 68 7.15 2.83 -24.31
C LYS A 68 5.96 2.38 -25.14
N PRO A 69 6.18 1.73 -26.30
CA PRO A 69 5.10 1.26 -27.14
C PRO A 69 4.34 0.14 -26.43
N MET A 70 3.07 0.38 -26.07
CA MET A 70 2.11 -0.69 -25.83
C MET A 70 0.85 -0.37 -26.63
N SER A 71 0.63 -1.09 -27.72
CA SER A 71 -0.44 -0.81 -28.70
C SER A 71 -1.85 -0.93 -28.12
N ARG A 72 -2.02 -1.68 -27.03
CA ARG A 72 -3.32 -2.06 -26.47
C ARG A 72 -4.02 -0.96 -25.65
N TYR A 73 -3.30 0.05 -25.13
CA TYR A 73 -3.81 0.96 -24.08
C TYR A 73 -3.74 2.46 -24.42
N LYS A 74 -3.64 2.81 -25.71
CA LYS A 74 -3.35 4.18 -26.17
C LYS A 74 -4.45 5.20 -25.81
N LYS A 75 -5.71 4.81 -25.86
CA LYS A 75 -6.86 5.71 -25.66
C LYS A 75 -6.95 6.17 -24.21
N GLU A 76 -6.75 5.26 -23.28
CA GLU A 76 -6.88 5.48 -21.85
C GLU A 76 -5.70 6.26 -21.28
N TRP A 77 -4.48 6.05 -21.79
CA TRP A 77 -3.33 6.89 -21.45
C TRP A 77 -3.50 8.35 -21.86
N THR A 78 -4.11 8.58 -23.02
CA THR A 78 -4.34 9.95 -23.52
C THR A 78 -5.30 10.71 -22.59
N GLN A 79 -6.25 10.00 -21.98
CA GLN A 79 -7.24 10.58 -21.08
C GLN A 79 -6.72 10.75 -19.64
N TYR A 80 -5.96 9.78 -19.12
CA TYR A 80 -5.62 9.71 -17.70
C TYR A 80 -4.12 9.79 -17.37
N GLY A 81 -3.25 9.95 -18.38
CA GLY A 81 -1.80 9.81 -18.25
C GLY A 81 -1.37 8.33 -18.25
N LYS A 82 -0.07 8.07 -18.42
CA LYS A 82 0.48 6.71 -18.45
C LYS A 82 0.88 6.25 -17.03
N PRO A 83 0.08 5.43 -16.34
CA PRO A 83 0.47 4.88 -15.04
C PRO A 83 1.62 3.88 -15.19
N LEU A 84 2.38 3.69 -14.11
CA LEU A 84 3.42 2.65 -14.05
C LEU A 84 2.81 1.24 -14.07
N SER A 85 1.60 1.08 -13.50
CA SER A 85 0.81 -0.15 -13.41
C SER A 85 -0.67 0.19 -13.23
N ASP A 86 -1.57 -0.75 -13.50
CA ASP A 86 -2.97 -0.75 -13.06
C ASP A 86 -3.13 -0.83 -11.53
N HIS A 87 -2.11 -1.34 -10.83
CA HIS A 87 -2.00 -1.28 -9.37
C HIS A 87 -1.34 0.03 -8.91
N ARG A 88 -1.79 0.51 -7.75
CA ARG A 88 -1.25 1.65 -7.02
C ARG A 88 -0.44 1.13 -5.84
N PRO A 89 0.80 1.59 -5.65
CA PRO A 89 1.60 1.19 -4.51
C PRO A 89 0.92 1.52 -3.18
N VAL A 90 1.05 0.60 -2.24
CA VAL A 90 0.75 0.79 -0.83
C VAL A 90 2.05 0.95 -0.08
N TRP A 91 2.13 1.91 0.84
CA TRP A 91 3.31 2.13 1.66
C TRP A 91 2.93 2.35 3.12
N ALA A 92 3.86 2.04 4.02
CA ALA A 92 3.74 2.34 5.44
C ALA A 92 5.11 2.54 6.08
N THR A 93 5.16 3.43 7.06
CA THR A 93 6.25 3.54 8.03
C THR A 93 5.84 2.81 9.30
N LEU A 94 6.66 1.85 9.73
CA LEU A 94 6.43 1.08 10.95
C LEU A 94 7.33 1.60 12.07
N GLU A 95 6.72 1.96 13.20
CA GLU A 95 7.44 2.30 14.43
C GLU A 95 7.50 1.07 15.33
N LEU A 96 8.71 0.68 15.71
CA LEU A 96 8.93 -0.26 16.79
C LEU A 96 9.00 0.52 18.10
N LYS A 97 7.97 0.41 18.94
CA LYS A 97 8.06 0.98 20.29
C LYS A 97 9.04 0.14 21.08
N SER A 98 10.24 0.69 21.32
CA SER A 98 11.27 0.00 22.08
C SER A 98 10.67 -0.55 23.38
N ALA A 99 10.62 -1.87 23.54
CA ALA A 99 10.75 -2.42 24.87
C ALA A 99 12.03 -1.80 25.43
N ALA A 100 11.96 -1.26 26.66
CA ALA A 100 13.10 -0.64 27.33
C ALA A 100 14.38 -1.38 26.96
N ILE A 101 15.27 -0.72 26.18
CA ILE A 101 16.54 -1.32 25.78
C ILE A 101 17.14 -1.85 27.08
N PRO A 102 17.35 -3.17 27.25
CA PRO A 102 17.91 -3.68 28.48
C PRO A 102 19.23 -2.94 28.68
N LYS A 103 19.31 -2.15 29.77
CA LYS A 103 20.51 -1.38 30.09
C LYS A 103 21.66 -2.38 30.02
N LYS A 104 22.63 -2.11 29.13
CA LYS A 104 23.87 -2.87 29.07
C LYS A 104 24.38 -3.00 30.52
N PRO A 105 24.64 -4.21 31.05
CA PRO A 105 25.17 -4.34 32.38
C PRO A 105 26.47 -3.52 32.44
N ALA A 106 26.58 -2.67 33.46
CA ALA A 106 27.82 -1.94 33.71
C ALA A 106 28.92 -2.98 33.95
N HIS A 107 29.96 -2.93 33.12
CA HIS A 107 31.19 -3.66 33.34
C HIS A 107 32.00 -2.99 34.44
#